data_AF-A0A6B3SH92-F1
#
_entry.id   AF-A0A6B3SH92-F1
#
_cell.length_a   1.000
_cell.length_b   1.000
_cell.length_c   1.000
_cell.angle_alpha   90.00
_cell.angle_beta   90.00
_cell.angle_gamma   90.00
#
_symmetry.space_group_name_H-M   'P 1'
#
loop_
_entity.id
_entity.type
_entity.pdbx_description
1 polymer ?
#
loop_
_entity_poly.entity_id
_entity_poly.type
_entity_poly.pdbx_seq_one_letter_code
_entity_poly.pdbx_strand_id
1 'polypeptide(L)'
;MSNRYLEPIVQALGNALHQPILIAALLVGVVLLCLRLVPKGKRGELAVTAAKKLTVDGKVYRDLNNVTLATPTGTTQIDHVIVSRQGIFVIETKNMAGWIFGSENQPRWTQRMGSGATHQFQNPLHQNARHVRVLKEFLGVPDEALHSIVVFIGEAELKSPLPDNVMTGGFIPYIKAETSEVFTPDEVEDIVQRLQAGRMAPGRKTDKAHLGSLAQRHGRKQA
;
A
#
# COMPACT_ATOMS: atom_id res chain seq x y z
N MET A 1 53.28 -6.07 35.56
CA MET A 1 52.81 -7.47 35.56
C MET A 1 51.45 -7.50 34.88
N SER A 2 51.39 -7.83 33.58
CA SER A 2 50.10 -7.96 32.89
C SER A 2 49.34 -9.16 33.47
N ASN A 3 48.03 -8.99 33.68
CA ASN A 3 47.19 -9.99 34.33
C ASN A 3 46.97 -11.17 33.37
N ARG A 4 47.81 -12.20 33.50
CA ARG A 4 47.87 -13.40 32.64
C ARG A 4 46.55 -14.18 32.57
N TYR A 5 45.60 -13.89 33.45
CA TYR A 5 44.25 -14.47 33.48
C TYR A 5 43.23 -13.77 32.57
N LEU A 6 43.49 -12.52 32.17
CA LEU A 6 42.54 -11.76 31.33
C LEU A 6 42.81 -11.94 29.83
N GLU A 7 44.05 -12.24 29.42
CA GLU A 7 44.41 -12.39 28.01
C GLU A 7 43.62 -13.46 27.23
N PRO A 8 43.46 -14.70 27.72
CA PRO A 8 42.70 -15.72 26.98
C PRO A 8 41.22 -15.36 26.86
N ILE A 9 40.66 -14.63 27.83
CA ILE A 9 39.28 -14.14 27.77
C ILE A 9 39.15 -13.02 26.74
N VAL A 10 40.10 -12.08 26.71
CA VAL A 10 40.14 -10.98 25.73
C VAL A 10 40.36 -11.52 24.31
N GLN A 11 41.21 -12.53 24.13
CA GLN A 11 41.42 -13.21 22.83
C GLN A 11 40.18 -14.01 22.39
N ALA A 12 39.52 -14.73 23.30
CA ALA A 12 38.30 -15.47 22.98
C ALA A 12 37.15 -14.52 22.59
N LEU A 13 37.01 -13.38 23.29
CA LEU A 13 36.05 -12.35 22.95
C LEU A 13 36.39 -11.65 21.61
N GLY A 14 37.67 -11.39 21.35
CA GLY A 14 38.14 -10.84 20.06
C GLY A 14 37.86 -11.76 18.87
N ASN A 15 38.05 -13.07 19.03
CA ASN A 15 37.80 -14.06 17.98
C ASN A 15 36.30 -14.31 17.72
N ALA A 16 35.43 -14.10 18.72
CA ALA A 16 33.98 -14.18 18.55
C ALA A 16 33.42 -13.01 17.71
N LEU A 17 34.03 -11.83 17.77
CA LEU A 17 33.64 -10.65 16.99
C LEU A 17 34.01 -10.73 15.49
N HIS A 18 34.90 -11.64 15.09
CA HIS A 18 35.32 -11.84 13.69
C HIS A 18 34.69 -13.05 13.01
N GLN A 19 33.71 -13.72 13.65
CA GLN A 19 32.96 -14.79 13.00
C GLN A 19 31.94 -14.17 12.02
N PRO A 20 32.18 -14.21 10.70
CA PRO A 20 31.25 -13.62 9.73
C PRO A 20 29.85 -14.23 9.84
N ILE A 21 29.75 -15.46 10.36
CA ILE A 21 28.50 -16.17 10.62
C ILE A 21 27.69 -15.49 11.73
N LEU A 22 28.31 -15.03 12.83
CA LEU A 22 27.60 -14.34 13.91
C LEU A 22 27.14 -12.94 13.49
N ILE A 23 27.95 -12.23 12.72
CA ILE A 23 27.57 -10.95 12.12
C ILE A 23 26.42 -11.14 11.12
N ALA A 24 26.51 -12.15 10.24
CA ALA A 24 25.45 -12.47 9.29
C ALA A 24 24.15 -12.88 10.00
N ALA A 25 24.21 -13.71 11.04
CA ALA A 25 23.05 -14.11 11.83
C ALA A 25 22.43 -12.91 12.56
N LEU A 26 23.24 -12.01 13.09
CA LEU A 26 22.77 -10.76 13.70
C LEU A 26 22.11 -9.85 12.66
N LEU A 27 22.72 -9.67 11.48
CA LEU A 27 22.15 -8.89 10.38
C LEU A 27 20.83 -9.48 9.91
N VAL A 28 20.74 -10.81 9.76
CA VAL A 28 19.49 -11.51 9.43
C VAL A 28 18.45 -11.30 10.53
N GLY A 29 18.82 -11.43 11.81
CA GLY A 29 17.95 -11.18 12.95
C GLY A 29 17.43 -9.74 12.99
N VAL A 30 18.29 -8.75 12.74
CA VAL A 30 17.92 -7.33 12.64
C VAL A 30 17.01 -7.09 11.44
N VAL A 31 17.30 -7.67 10.27
CA VAL A 31 16.42 -7.58 9.09
C VAL A 31 15.05 -8.18 9.40
N LEU A 32 14.98 -9.38 10.00
CA LEU A 32 13.72 -10.02 10.39
C LEU A 32 12.95 -9.20 11.43
N LEU A 33 13.66 -8.59 12.39
CA LEU A 33 13.06 -7.68 13.37
C LEU A 33 12.53 -6.41 12.70
N CYS A 34 13.31 -5.79 11.81
CA CYS A 34 12.90 -4.61 11.03
C CYS A 34 11.68 -4.92 10.16
N LEU A 35 11.61 -6.10 9.54
CA LEU A 35 10.44 -6.55 8.78
C LEU A 35 9.20 -6.72 9.67
N ARG A 36 9.35 -7.16 10.93
CA ARG A 36 8.26 -7.24 11.91
C ARG A 36 7.76 -5.87 12.38
N LEU A 37 8.64 -4.87 12.42
CA LEU A 37 8.30 -3.49 12.82
C LEU A 37 7.56 -2.71 11.74
N VAL A 38 7.49 -3.20 10.49
CA VAL A 38 6.69 -2.57 9.44
C VAL A 38 5.20 -2.71 9.77
N PRO A 39 4.45 -1.59 9.88
CA PRO A 39 3.01 -1.62 10.14
C PRO A 39 2.28 -2.55 9.15
N LYS A 40 1.22 -3.24 9.61
CA LYS A 40 0.46 -4.18 8.77
C LYS A 40 0.02 -3.53 7.44
N GLY A 41 -0.45 -2.28 7.46
CA GLY A 41 -0.77 -1.50 6.25
C GLY A 41 0.41 -1.39 5.28
N LYS A 42 1.55 -0.87 5.75
CA LYS A 42 2.78 -0.70 4.93
C LYS A 42 3.34 -2.02 4.39
N ARG A 43 3.26 -3.12 5.14
CA ARG A 43 3.62 -4.47 4.62
C ARG A 43 2.73 -4.87 3.45
N GLY A 44 1.46 -4.50 3.56
CA GLY A 44 0.50 -4.75 2.54
C GLY A 44 0.80 -4.01 1.23
N GLU A 45 0.96 -2.69 1.33
CA GLU A 45 1.34 -1.83 0.22
C GLU A 45 2.64 -2.32 -0.46
N LEU A 46 3.62 -2.78 0.33
CA LEU A 46 4.88 -3.31 -0.21
C LEU A 46 4.68 -4.62 -0.98
N ALA A 47 3.81 -5.52 -0.52
CA ALA A 47 3.52 -6.77 -1.21
C ALA A 47 2.88 -6.52 -2.59
N VAL A 48 1.92 -5.60 -2.68
CA VAL A 48 1.30 -5.19 -3.96
C VAL A 48 2.33 -4.52 -4.87
N THR A 49 3.18 -3.65 -4.31
CA THR A 49 4.29 -3.03 -5.06
C THR A 49 5.23 -4.07 -5.66
N ALA A 50 5.61 -5.09 -4.88
CA ALA A 50 6.47 -6.17 -5.36
C ALA A 50 5.78 -7.02 -6.44
N ALA A 51 4.52 -7.39 -6.23
CA ALA A 51 3.74 -8.16 -7.20
C ALA A 51 3.65 -7.44 -8.56
N LYS A 52 3.38 -6.13 -8.56
CA LYS A 52 3.36 -5.31 -9.80
C LYS A 52 4.71 -5.32 -10.50
N LYS A 53 5.81 -5.04 -9.79
CA LYS A 53 7.16 -4.99 -10.37
C LYS A 53 7.58 -6.30 -11.04
N LEU A 54 7.07 -7.43 -10.58
CA LEU A 54 7.39 -8.74 -11.13
C LEU A 54 6.50 -9.14 -12.32
N THR A 55 5.34 -8.52 -12.51
CA THR A 55 4.28 -9.05 -13.40
C THR A 55 3.77 -8.04 -14.42
N VAL A 56 4.05 -6.76 -14.21
CA VAL A 56 3.61 -5.65 -15.03
C VAL A 56 4.80 -5.14 -15.84
N ASP A 57 4.66 -5.07 -17.16
CA ASP A 57 5.68 -4.45 -18.00
C ASP A 57 5.71 -2.94 -17.74
N GLY A 58 6.77 -2.47 -17.09
CA GLY A 58 6.97 -1.06 -16.74
C GLY A 58 7.05 -0.11 -17.93
N LYS A 59 7.21 -0.62 -19.16
CA LYS A 59 7.11 0.17 -20.38
C LYS A 59 5.67 0.46 -20.78
N VAL A 60 4.78 -0.51 -20.54
CA VAL A 60 3.35 -0.44 -20.90
C VAL A 60 2.52 0.19 -19.78
N TYR A 61 2.89 -0.07 -18.54
CA TYR A 61 2.17 0.37 -17.35
C TYR A 61 3.10 1.15 -16.43
N ARG A 62 2.75 2.39 -16.13
CA ARG A 62 3.51 3.28 -15.26
C ARG A 62 2.94 3.20 -13.84
N ASP A 63 3.72 2.60 -12.95
CA ASP A 63 3.34 2.39 -11.54
C ASP A 63 3.78 3.56 -10.66
N LEU A 64 2.82 4.20 -10.00
CA LEU A 64 3.04 5.21 -8.97
C LEU A 64 2.51 4.71 -7.63
N ASN A 65 3.37 4.72 -6.62
CA ASN A 65 3.04 4.29 -5.27
C ASN A 65 2.98 5.49 -4.32
N ASN A 66 2.06 5.45 -3.35
CA ASN A 66 1.89 6.45 -2.30
C ASN A 66 1.73 7.87 -2.85
N VAL A 67 0.79 8.03 -3.79
CA VAL A 67 0.48 9.34 -4.39
C VAL A 67 -0.35 10.13 -3.39
N THR A 68 0.27 11.14 -2.75
CA THR A 68 -0.44 12.03 -1.83
C THR A 68 -0.72 13.37 -2.50
N LEU A 69 -2.00 13.68 -2.69
CA LEU A 69 -2.47 14.93 -3.28
C LEU A 69 -3.09 15.83 -2.22
N ALA A 70 -2.81 17.13 -2.33
CA ALA A 70 -3.50 18.15 -1.57
C ALA A 70 -4.93 18.31 -2.10
N THR A 71 -5.87 18.53 -1.20
CA THR A 71 -7.29 18.75 -1.49
C THR A 71 -7.79 19.94 -0.69
N PRO A 72 -8.90 20.59 -1.06
CA PRO A 72 -9.47 21.69 -0.27
C PRO A 72 -9.77 21.31 1.20
N THR A 73 -9.98 20.02 1.48
CA THR A 73 -10.33 19.51 2.82
C THR A 73 -9.18 18.72 3.47
N GLY A 74 -7.94 18.98 3.09
CA GLY A 74 -6.74 18.34 3.63
C GLY A 74 -5.99 17.55 2.57
N THR A 75 -5.77 16.26 2.76
CA THR A 75 -5.03 15.43 1.81
C THR A 75 -5.78 14.15 1.46
N THR A 76 -5.38 13.54 0.36
CA THR A 76 -5.78 12.19 -0.06
C THR A 76 -4.53 11.43 -0.46
N GLN A 77 -4.28 10.31 0.21
CA GLN A 77 -3.21 9.39 -0.14
C GLN A 77 -3.83 8.22 -0.90
N ILE A 78 -3.23 7.88 -2.03
CA ILE A 78 -3.64 6.78 -2.90
C ILE A 78 -2.49 5.78 -2.90
N ASP A 79 -2.77 4.55 -2.43
CA ASP A 79 -1.76 3.52 -2.23
C ASP A 79 -1.02 3.21 -3.53
N HIS A 80 -1.79 2.96 -4.60
CA HIS A 80 -1.26 2.66 -5.91
C HIS A 80 -2.10 3.26 -7.03
N VAL A 81 -1.40 3.83 -8.01
CA VAL A 81 -1.96 4.29 -9.28
C VAL A 81 -1.15 3.65 -10.40
N ILE A 82 -1.83 2.95 -11.30
CA ILE A 82 -1.22 2.44 -12.52
C ILE A 82 -1.79 3.22 -13.69
N VAL A 83 -0.92 3.84 -14.48
CA VAL A 83 -1.30 4.57 -15.69
C VAL A 83 -0.89 3.75 -16.90
N SER A 84 -1.80 3.58 -17.85
CA SER A 84 -1.56 2.88 -19.11
C SER A 84 -2.42 3.49 -20.21
N ARG A 85 -2.25 3.02 -21.44
CA ARG A 85 -3.12 3.42 -22.57
C ARG A 85 -4.58 3.01 -22.35
N GLN A 86 -4.82 1.97 -21.55
CA GLN A 86 -6.15 1.45 -21.25
C GLN A 86 -6.89 2.23 -20.16
N GLY A 87 -6.18 3.06 -19.40
CA GLY A 87 -6.78 3.81 -18.30
C GLY A 87 -5.85 4.01 -17.11
N ILE A 88 -6.42 4.62 -16.08
CA ILE A 88 -5.81 4.88 -14.78
C ILE A 88 -6.47 3.96 -13.75
N PHE A 89 -5.73 2.97 -13.26
CA PHE A 89 -6.19 2.03 -12.25
C PHE A 89 -5.80 2.52 -10.86
N VAL A 90 -6.82 2.83 -10.04
CA VAL A 90 -6.68 3.33 -8.67
C VAL A 90 -6.91 2.16 -7.73
N ILE A 91 -5.87 1.71 -7.03
CA ILE A 91 -5.92 0.49 -6.23
C ILE A 91 -5.81 0.86 -4.75
N GLU A 92 -6.83 0.45 -3.99
CA GLU A 92 -6.87 0.49 -2.53
C GLU A 92 -6.45 -0.87 -1.96
N THR A 93 -5.45 -0.87 -1.07
CA THR A 93 -4.89 -2.12 -0.52
C THR A 93 -5.29 -2.31 0.94
N LYS A 94 -5.94 -3.43 1.27
CA LYS A 94 -6.27 -3.82 2.65
C LYS A 94 -5.51 -5.08 3.06
N ASN A 95 -4.55 -4.94 3.98
CA ASN A 95 -3.88 -6.09 4.58
C ASN A 95 -4.67 -6.62 5.77
N MET A 96 -5.46 -7.66 5.56
CA MET A 96 -6.42 -8.20 6.52
C MET A 96 -6.44 -9.74 6.50
N ALA A 97 -6.95 -10.31 7.59
CA ALA A 97 -7.17 -11.75 7.72
C ALA A 97 -8.56 -12.03 8.29
N GLY A 98 -9.04 -13.25 8.14
CA GLY A 98 -10.36 -13.66 8.63
C GLY A 98 -11.49 -13.28 7.67
N TRP A 99 -12.72 -13.36 8.14
CA TRP A 99 -13.90 -13.18 7.30
C TRP A 99 -14.29 -11.72 7.17
N ILE A 100 -14.51 -11.29 5.95
CA ILE A 100 -14.90 -9.92 5.62
C ILE A 100 -16.35 -9.92 5.12
N PHE A 101 -17.18 -9.13 5.78
CA PHE A 101 -18.59 -8.93 5.47
C PHE A 101 -18.85 -7.47 5.14
N GLY A 102 -19.58 -7.23 4.06
CA GLY A 102 -19.86 -5.88 3.60
C GLY A 102 -20.70 -5.86 2.33
N SER A 103 -21.13 -4.66 1.94
CA SER A 103 -21.73 -4.38 0.64
C SER A 103 -21.36 -2.98 0.17
N GLU A 104 -21.58 -2.71 -1.12
CA GLU A 104 -21.24 -1.42 -1.74
C GLU A 104 -21.88 -0.22 -1.03
N ASN A 105 -23.13 -0.37 -0.56
CA ASN A 105 -23.91 0.73 0.02
C ASN A 105 -23.63 0.95 1.52
N GLN A 106 -22.94 0.03 2.20
CA GLN A 106 -22.65 0.16 3.63
C GLN A 106 -21.49 1.12 3.88
N PRO A 107 -21.58 2.07 4.84
CA PRO A 107 -20.47 2.99 5.14
C PRO A 107 -19.28 2.28 5.82
N ARG A 108 -19.55 1.17 6.51
CA ARG A 108 -18.56 0.38 7.25
C ARG A 108 -18.76 -1.10 6.95
N TRP A 109 -17.66 -1.81 6.86
CA TRP A 109 -17.61 -3.26 6.72
C TRP A 109 -17.17 -3.90 8.03
N THR A 110 -17.42 -5.20 8.15
CA THR A 110 -17.13 -5.99 9.36
C THR A 110 -16.10 -7.05 9.05
N GLN A 111 -15.09 -7.14 9.91
CA GLN A 111 -14.10 -8.21 9.95
C GLN A 111 -14.40 -9.10 11.15
N ARG A 112 -14.46 -10.42 10.94
CA ARG A 112 -14.51 -11.43 12.00
C ARG A 112 -13.25 -12.27 11.96
N MET A 113 -12.49 -12.22 13.06
CA MET A 113 -11.27 -13.01 13.24
C MET A 113 -11.61 -14.44 13.66
N GLY A 114 -10.71 -15.40 13.38
CA GLY A 114 -10.86 -16.79 13.83
C GLY A 114 -10.93 -16.95 15.36
N SER A 115 -10.40 -15.97 16.12
CA SER A 115 -10.54 -15.89 17.58
C SER A 115 -11.94 -15.50 18.06
N GLY A 116 -12.86 -15.15 17.16
CA GLY A 116 -14.18 -14.61 17.46
C GLY A 116 -14.24 -13.09 17.58
N ALA A 117 -13.10 -12.40 17.64
CA ALA A 117 -13.06 -10.94 17.69
C ALA A 117 -13.68 -10.31 16.43
N THR A 118 -14.50 -9.29 16.63
CA THR A 118 -15.18 -8.57 15.54
C THR A 118 -14.75 -7.11 15.53
N HIS A 119 -14.39 -6.60 14.35
CA HIS A 119 -13.96 -5.22 14.15
C HIS A 119 -14.68 -4.61 12.96
N GLN A 120 -15.12 -3.37 13.10
CA GLN A 120 -15.61 -2.60 11.96
C GLN A 120 -14.53 -1.70 11.41
N PHE A 121 -14.52 -1.54 10.09
CA PHE A 121 -13.64 -0.62 9.38
C PHE A 121 -14.43 0.12 8.30
N GLN A 122 -13.90 1.26 7.83
CA GLN A 122 -14.54 2.02 6.77
C GLN A 122 -14.60 1.18 5.49
N ASN A 123 -15.70 1.30 4.74
CA ASN A 123 -15.84 0.62 3.46
C ASN A 123 -14.68 1.03 2.51
N PRO A 124 -13.89 0.07 1.99
CA PRO A 124 -12.78 0.37 1.09
C PRO A 124 -13.23 0.89 -0.27
N LEU A 125 -14.43 0.51 -0.75
CA LEU A 125 -14.99 1.05 -1.99
C LEU A 125 -15.27 2.55 -1.86
N HIS A 126 -15.80 3.00 -0.73
CA HIS A 126 -16.06 4.43 -0.49
C HIS A 126 -14.75 5.23 -0.33
N GLN A 127 -13.72 4.62 0.27
CA GLN A 127 -12.37 5.20 0.30
C GLN A 127 -11.83 5.38 -1.11
N ASN A 128 -11.86 4.32 -1.91
CA ASN A 128 -11.30 4.37 -3.25
C ASN A 128 -12.12 5.25 -4.22
N ALA A 129 -13.45 5.33 -4.06
CA ALA A 129 -14.28 6.27 -4.81
C ALA A 129 -13.86 7.74 -4.57
N ARG A 130 -13.43 8.08 -3.34
CA ARG A 130 -12.85 9.39 -3.04
C ARG A 130 -11.51 9.57 -3.75
N HIS A 131 -10.66 8.54 -3.79
CA HIS A 131 -9.37 8.58 -4.48
C HIS A 131 -9.56 8.83 -5.98
N VAL A 132 -10.46 8.09 -6.61
CA VAL A 132 -10.87 8.26 -8.01
C VAL A 132 -11.35 9.68 -8.27
N ARG A 133 -12.25 10.21 -7.43
CA ARG A 133 -12.76 11.58 -7.58
C ARG A 133 -11.64 12.62 -7.51
N VAL A 134 -10.72 12.49 -6.56
CA VAL A 134 -9.59 13.41 -6.42
C VAL A 134 -8.67 13.35 -7.64
N LEU A 135 -8.40 12.15 -8.17
CA LEU A 135 -7.62 12.00 -9.39
C LEU A 135 -8.32 12.58 -10.61
N LYS A 136 -9.63 12.36 -10.73
CA LYS A 136 -10.44 12.94 -11.79
C LYS A 136 -10.34 14.46 -11.79
N GLU A 137 -10.59 15.08 -10.64
CA GLU A 137 -10.51 16.54 -10.48
C GLU A 137 -9.09 17.07 -10.73
N PHE A 138 -8.05 16.33 -10.29
CA PHE A 138 -6.65 16.71 -10.47
C PHE A 138 -6.16 16.59 -11.92
N LEU A 139 -6.55 15.54 -12.63
CA LEU A 139 -6.10 15.24 -13.99
C LEU A 139 -7.00 15.85 -15.07
N GLY A 140 -8.28 16.06 -14.79
CA GLY A 140 -9.26 16.51 -15.78
C GLY A 140 -9.62 15.43 -16.82
N VAL A 141 -9.57 14.16 -16.42
CA VAL A 141 -9.87 13.00 -17.28
C VAL A 141 -11.33 12.58 -17.15
N PRO A 142 -11.91 11.89 -18.15
CA PRO A 142 -13.28 11.42 -18.07
C PRO A 142 -13.42 10.21 -17.12
N ASP A 143 -14.65 9.89 -16.72
CA ASP A 143 -14.92 8.85 -15.70
C ASP A 143 -14.54 7.44 -16.21
N GLU A 144 -14.78 7.17 -17.48
CA GLU A 144 -14.47 5.91 -18.14
C GLU A 144 -12.97 5.58 -18.16
N ALA A 145 -12.11 6.57 -17.98
CA ALA A 145 -10.66 6.37 -17.94
C ALA A 145 -10.15 5.97 -16.55
N LEU A 146 -11.01 5.95 -15.53
CA LEU A 146 -10.63 5.68 -14.13
C LEU A 146 -11.25 4.37 -13.64
N HIS A 147 -10.40 3.42 -13.26
CA HIS A 147 -10.83 2.11 -12.79
C HIS A 147 -10.53 1.95 -11.30
N SER A 148 -11.57 1.81 -10.48
CA SER A 148 -11.46 1.57 -9.04
C SER A 148 -11.23 0.09 -8.76
N ILE A 149 -10.19 -0.27 -8.01
CA ILE A 149 -9.89 -1.64 -7.58
C ILE A 149 -9.64 -1.66 -6.07
N VAL A 150 -10.23 -2.63 -5.36
CA VAL A 150 -9.93 -2.91 -3.94
C VAL A 150 -9.30 -4.29 -3.85
N VAL A 151 -8.09 -4.36 -3.29
CA VAL A 151 -7.36 -5.61 -3.11
C VAL A 151 -7.19 -5.89 -1.63
N PHE A 152 -7.79 -6.99 -1.17
CA PHE A 152 -7.47 -7.58 0.13
C PHE A 152 -6.27 -8.50 -0.02
N ILE A 153 -5.23 -8.25 0.74
CA ILE A 153 -4.05 -9.10 0.79
C ILE A 153 -3.89 -9.68 2.18
N GLY A 154 -3.29 -10.87 2.24
CA GLY A 154 -3.26 -11.69 3.46
C GLY A 154 -4.24 -12.87 3.34
N GLU A 155 -4.87 -13.21 4.46
CA GLU A 155 -5.73 -14.40 4.60
C GLU A 155 -7.19 -13.99 4.80
N ALA A 156 -7.61 -12.96 4.07
CA ALA A 156 -8.99 -12.50 4.10
C ALA A 156 -9.87 -13.40 3.24
N GLU A 157 -11.06 -13.76 3.73
CA GLU A 157 -12.11 -14.42 2.95
C GLU A 157 -13.30 -13.47 2.82
N LEU A 158 -13.66 -13.13 1.58
CA LEU A 158 -14.85 -12.32 1.30
C LEU A 158 -16.10 -13.20 1.44
N LYS A 159 -16.96 -12.88 2.41
CA LYS A 159 -18.16 -13.68 2.74
C LYS A 159 -19.47 -13.06 2.26
N SER A 160 -19.40 -11.98 1.49
CA SER A 160 -20.56 -11.29 0.93
C SER A 160 -20.43 -11.23 -0.60
N PRO A 161 -21.55 -11.21 -1.35
CA PRO A 161 -21.52 -10.85 -2.76
C PRO A 161 -20.96 -9.43 -2.91
N LEU A 162 -19.92 -9.28 -3.73
CA LEU A 162 -19.20 -8.03 -3.94
C LEU A 162 -18.95 -7.88 -5.45
N PRO A 163 -18.80 -6.64 -5.93
CA PRO A 163 -18.45 -6.41 -7.33
C PRO A 163 -17.07 -6.97 -7.68
N ASP A 164 -16.86 -7.28 -8.95
CA ASP A 164 -15.64 -7.95 -9.46
C ASP A 164 -14.36 -7.18 -9.18
N ASN A 165 -14.45 -5.86 -8.96
CA ASN A 165 -13.33 -5.02 -8.62
C ASN A 165 -12.90 -5.09 -7.14
N VAL A 166 -13.54 -5.95 -6.33
CA VAL A 166 -13.12 -6.28 -4.96
C VAL A 166 -12.63 -7.73 -4.91
N MET A 167 -11.34 -7.91 -4.61
CA MET A 167 -10.71 -9.22 -4.77
C MET A 167 -9.63 -9.50 -3.71
N THR A 168 -9.31 -10.77 -3.49
CA THR A 168 -8.22 -11.21 -2.60
C THR A 168 -6.91 -11.54 -3.34
N GLY A 169 -6.94 -11.41 -4.67
CA GLY A 169 -5.86 -11.71 -5.60
C GLY A 169 -6.34 -11.48 -7.03
N GLY A 170 -5.50 -11.74 -8.04
CA GLY A 170 -5.93 -11.66 -9.45
C GLY A 170 -6.08 -10.25 -10.03
N PHE A 171 -5.70 -9.20 -9.30
CA PHE A 171 -5.84 -7.81 -9.77
C PHE A 171 -4.98 -7.49 -11.01
N ILE A 172 -3.87 -8.20 -11.20
CA ILE A 172 -3.05 -8.03 -12.41
C ILE A 172 -3.75 -8.58 -13.66
N PRO A 173 -4.22 -9.85 -13.69
CA PRO A 173 -5.12 -10.32 -14.75
C PRO A 173 -6.32 -9.42 -14.98
N TYR A 174 -6.96 -8.91 -13.92
CA TYR A 174 -8.09 -7.98 -14.02
C TYR A 174 -7.71 -6.70 -14.77
N ILE A 175 -6.58 -6.08 -14.44
CA ILE A 175 -6.07 -4.89 -15.15
C ILE A 175 -5.74 -5.21 -16.62
N LYS A 176 -5.12 -6.36 -16.87
CA LYS A 176 -4.72 -6.78 -18.23
C LYS A 176 -5.90 -7.20 -19.10
N ALA A 177 -7.06 -7.50 -18.51
CA ALA A 177 -8.27 -7.81 -19.24
C ALA A 177 -8.91 -6.57 -19.86
N GLU A 178 -8.58 -5.37 -19.36
CA GLU A 178 -8.95 -4.12 -20.02
C GLU A 178 -8.13 -3.97 -21.30
N THR A 179 -8.82 -3.75 -22.42
CA THR A 179 -8.21 -3.68 -23.75
C THR A 179 -8.57 -2.41 -24.51
N SER A 180 -9.59 -1.68 -24.05
CA SER A 180 -10.00 -0.43 -24.67
C SER A 180 -8.95 0.65 -24.40
N GLU A 181 -8.31 1.15 -25.46
CA GLU A 181 -7.35 2.26 -25.32
C GLU A 181 -8.09 3.60 -25.26
N VAL A 182 -7.88 4.33 -24.17
CA VAL A 182 -8.45 5.66 -23.91
C VAL A 182 -7.38 6.77 -23.88
N PHE A 183 -6.09 6.39 -23.86
CA PHE A 183 -4.96 7.31 -23.91
C PHE A 183 -3.93 6.93 -24.99
N THR A 184 -3.38 7.96 -25.62
CA THR A 184 -2.16 7.89 -26.42
C THR A 184 -0.93 7.71 -25.53
N PRO A 185 0.21 7.24 -26.08
CA PRO A 185 1.46 7.18 -25.33
C PRO A 185 1.89 8.52 -24.72
N ASP A 186 1.68 9.63 -25.43
CA ASP A 186 2.04 10.97 -24.96
C ASP A 186 1.14 11.43 -23.80
N GLU A 187 -0.16 11.12 -23.85
CA GLU A 187 -1.09 11.38 -22.74
C GLU A 187 -0.72 10.56 -21.49
N VAL A 188 -0.26 9.31 -21.66
CA VAL A 188 0.23 8.50 -20.53
C VAL A 188 1.42 9.19 -19.86
N GLU A 189 2.39 9.69 -20.63
CA GLU A 189 3.54 10.40 -20.08
C GLU A 189 3.13 11.73 -19.42
N ASP A 190 2.23 12.51 -20.02
CA ASP A 190 1.70 13.75 -19.42
C ASP A 190 1.02 13.47 -18.07
N ILE A 191 0.15 12.46 -18.00
CA ILE A 191 -0.52 12.06 -16.77
C ILE A 191 0.51 11.70 -15.69
N VAL A 192 1.51 10.89 -16.04
CA VAL A 192 2.57 10.48 -15.11
C VAL A 192 3.35 11.69 -14.61
N GLN A 193 3.73 12.61 -15.50
CA GLN A 193 4.45 13.83 -15.13
C GLN A 193 3.62 14.72 -14.22
N ARG A 194 2.33 14.92 -14.53
CA ARG A 194 1.41 15.70 -13.69
C ARG A 194 1.25 15.09 -12.30
N LEU A 195 1.11 13.77 -12.20
CA LEU A 195 1.03 13.08 -10.90
C LEU A 195 2.34 13.21 -10.11
N GLN A 196 3.49 13.11 -10.78
CA GLN A 196 4.80 13.26 -10.13
C GLN A 196 5.05 14.71 -9.66
N ALA A 197 4.63 15.70 -10.44
CA ALA A 197 4.78 17.11 -10.11
C ALA A 197 3.78 17.57 -9.04
N GLY A 198 2.54 17.07 -9.07
CA GLY A 198 1.49 17.48 -8.14
C GLY A 198 1.49 16.74 -6.80
N ARG A 199 2.15 15.58 -6.70
CA ARG A 199 2.21 14.84 -5.44
C ARG A 199 3.11 15.53 -4.41
N MET A 200 2.71 15.44 -3.15
CA MET A 200 3.56 15.84 -2.02
C MET A 200 4.81 14.95 -1.96
N ALA A 201 5.93 15.52 -1.53
CA ALA A 201 7.19 14.79 -1.38
C ALA A 201 7.00 13.57 -0.45
N PRO A 202 7.30 12.33 -0.88
CA PRO A 202 7.13 11.16 -0.03
C PRO A 202 7.99 11.24 1.23
N GLY A 203 7.45 10.74 2.35
CA GLY A 203 8.18 10.61 3.59
C GLY A 203 7.40 11.07 4.82
N ARG A 204 8.04 10.98 5.99
CA ARG A 204 7.40 11.14 7.31
C ARG A 204 6.61 12.44 7.48
N LYS A 205 7.07 13.54 6.86
CA LYS A 205 6.38 14.83 6.92
C LYS A 205 5.00 14.74 6.27
N THR A 206 4.94 14.15 5.08
CA THR A 206 3.72 13.92 4.32
C THR A 206 2.83 12.89 5.01
N ASP A 207 3.39 11.77 5.48
CA ASP A 207 2.64 10.77 6.27
C ASP A 207 1.97 11.43 7.49
N LYS A 208 2.69 12.29 8.22
CA LYS A 208 2.15 12.99 9.41
C LYS A 208 1.07 13.99 9.04
N ALA A 209 1.26 14.76 7.97
CA ALA A 209 0.25 15.70 7.47
C ALA A 209 -1.03 14.95 7.04
N HIS A 210 -0.87 13.80 6.39
CA HIS A 210 -1.97 12.95 5.98
C HIS A 210 -2.76 12.39 7.17
N LEU A 211 -2.07 11.81 8.15
CA LEU A 211 -2.71 11.32 9.38
C LEU A 211 -3.43 12.45 10.15
N GLY A 212 -2.85 13.65 10.18
CA GLY A 212 -3.50 14.84 10.76
C GLY A 212 -4.79 15.23 10.04
N SER A 213 -4.77 15.22 8.71
CA SER A 213 -5.95 15.48 7.87
C SER A 213 -7.06 14.45 8.12
N LEU A 214 -6.71 13.16 8.23
CA LEU A 214 -7.68 12.11 8.56
C LEU A 214 -8.31 12.32 9.93
N ALA A 215 -7.51 12.67 10.94
CA ALA A 215 -8.00 12.91 12.30
C ALA A 215 -8.96 14.11 12.39
N GLN A 216 -8.73 15.16 11.62
CA GLN A 216 -9.65 16.30 11.53
C GLN A 216 -10.94 15.93 10.80
N ARG A 217 -10.84 15.16 9.71
CA ARG A 217 -11.98 14.80 8.85
C ARG A 217 -12.94 13.80 9.51
N HIS A 218 -12.43 12.90 10.34
CA HIS A 218 -13.22 11.84 10.97
C HIS A 218 -13.51 12.08 12.47
N GLY A 219 -13.13 13.25 12.98
CA GLY A 219 -13.05 13.52 14.42
C GLY A 219 -11.90 12.74 15.06
N ARG A 220 -11.26 13.30 16.10
CA ARG A 220 -10.34 12.52 16.95
C ARG A 220 -11.05 11.21 17.28
N LYS A 221 -10.38 10.06 17.03
CA LYS A 221 -10.78 8.80 17.66
C LYS A 221 -11.14 9.14 19.10
N GLN A 222 -12.41 8.98 19.46
CA GLN A 222 -12.77 8.89 20.87
C GLN A 222 -11.95 7.71 21.39
N ALA A 223 -10.88 8.07 22.09
CA ALA A 223 -10.22 7.21 23.06
C ALA A 223 -10.94 7.45 24.38
#